data_AF-A0A9D8AIU9-F1
#
_entry.id   AF-A0A9D8AIU9-F1
#
_cell.length_a   1.000
_cell.length_b   1.000
_cell.length_c   1.000
_cell.angle_alpha   90.00
_cell.angle_beta   90.00
_cell.angle_gamma   90.00
#
_symmetry.space_group_name_H-M   'P 1'
#
loop_
_entity.id
_entity.type
_entity.pdbx_description
1 polymer ?
#
loop_
_entity_poly.entity_id
_entity_poly.type
_entity_poly.pdbx_seq_one_letter_code
_entity_poly.pdbx_strand_id
1 'polypeptide(L)'
;MLNVIRKKKVLAVEGDDEINFFDSLLKYLGISDIEIRKVGGKDQFKNKLPALVESSGFFDNVEVFAVIRDANADANAAFASVKNILKKLNLNPPTQMNKFANNGIKLGVFIMPGNSAEGMLEDLCLNTVQQHPKMTCVNEFIECIFKLEDPPKNLAKAKAQSFLSAIPIIANSIGIGAKKGY
;
A
#
# COMPACT_ATOMS: atom_id res chain seq x y z
N MET A 1 -14.34 -13.49 -16.02
CA MET A 1 -14.05 -14.47 -14.96
C MET A 1 -14.59 -13.93 -13.65
N LEU A 2 -15.43 -14.69 -12.95
CA LEU A 2 -15.97 -14.31 -11.65
C LEU A 2 -14.81 -14.15 -10.65
N ASN A 3 -14.66 -12.95 -10.07
CA ASN A 3 -13.68 -12.67 -9.02
C ASN A 3 -14.15 -13.35 -7.73
N VAL A 4 -13.90 -14.66 -7.58
CA VAL A 4 -14.26 -15.40 -6.37
C VAL A 4 -13.16 -15.23 -5.32
N ILE A 5 -13.52 -14.92 -4.08
CA ILE A 5 -12.63 -14.87 -2.92
C ILE A 5 -12.47 -16.28 -2.35
N ARG A 6 -11.21 -16.73 -2.17
CA ARG A 6 -10.92 -18.13 -1.81
C ARG A 6 -10.29 -18.28 -0.43
N LYS A 7 -9.59 -17.26 0.07
CA LYS A 7 -8.97 -17.32 1.41
C LYS A 7 -9.80 -16.62 2.47
N LYS A 8 -9.64 -17.09 3.71
CA LYS A 8 -10.24 -16.52 4.92
C LYS A 8 -9.67 -15.14 5.28
N LYS A 9 -8.44 -14.86 4.85
CA LYS A 9 -7.75 -13.58 5.11
C LYS A 9 -7.55 -12.85 3.80
N VAL A 10 -8.11 -11.65 3.70
CA VAL A 10 -8.02 -10.80 2.50
C VAL A 10 -7.36 -9.49 2.85
N LEU A 11 -6.43 -9.07 2.00
CA LEU A 11 -5.74 -7.79 2.08
C LEU A 11 -6.02 -6.97 0.81
N ALA A 12 -6.75 -5.86 0.94
CA ALA A 12 -6.98 -4.91 -0.13
C ALA A 12 -5.88 -3.84 -0.16
N VAL A 13 -5.28 -3.60 -1.33
CA VAL A 13 -4.18 -2.64 -1.53
C VAL A 13 -4.41 -1.75 -2.76
N GLU A 14 -3.67 -0.65 -2.87
CA GLU A 14 -3.82 0.34 -3.95
C GLU A 14 -3.40 -0.19 -5.33
N GLY A 15 -2.18 -0.67 -5.47
CA GLY A 15 -1.56 -0.90 -6.77
C GLY A 15 -0.74 -2.19 -6.84
N ASP A 16 -0.09 -2.36 -7.99
CA ASP A 16 0.77 -3.51 -8.24
C ASP A 16 2.07 -3.44 -7.43
N ASP A 17 2.53 -2.25 -7.07
CA ASP A 17 3.67 -2.06 -6.17
C ASP A 17 3.38 -2.62 -4.78
N GLU A 18 2.24 -2.27 -4.20
CA GLU A 18 1.81 -2.79 -2.90
C GLU A 18 1.57 -4.31 -2.96
N ILE A 19 0.97 -4.82 -4.05
CA ILE A 19 0.84 -6.28 -4.23
C ILE A 19 2.21 -6.94 -4.14
N ASN A 20 3.17 -6.47 -4.94
CA ASN A 20 4.49 -7.09 -5.02
C ASN A 20 5.26 -6.93 -3.70
N PHE A 21 5.14 -5.77 -3.04
CA PHE A 21 5.74 -5.51 -1.74
C PHE A 21 5.19 -6.44 -0.66
N PHE A 22 3.86 -6.46 -0.47
CA PHE A 22 3.25 -7.30 0.56
C PHE A 22 3.37 -8.79 0.25
N ASP A 23 3.30 -9.21 -1.01
CA ASP A 23 3.57 -10.60 -1.39
C ASP A 23 5.00 -11.02 -0.99
N SER A 24 5.99 -10.16 -1.25
CA SER A 24 7.39 -10.42 -0.87
C SER A 24 7.58 -10.43 0.65
N LEU A 25 6.99 -9.45 1.36
CA LEU A 25 7.06 -9.36 2.81
C LEU A 25 6.39 -10.57 3.49
N LEU A 26 5.20 -10.96 3.05
CA LEU A 26 4.48 -12.10 3.61
C LEU A 26 5.24 -13.41 3.38
N LYS A 27 5.84 -13.60 2.20
CA LYS A 27 6.71 -14.74 1.92
C LYS A 27 7.94 -14.77 2.84
N TYR A 28 8.60 -13.63 3.02
CA TYR A 28 9.73 -13.49 3.95
C TYR A 28 9.34 -13.86 5.39
N LEU A 29 8.13 -13.47 5.81
CA LEU A 29 7.58 -13.78 7.13
C LEU A 29 6.99 -15.21 7.25
N GLY A 30 7.00 -16.01 6.17
CA GLY A 30 6.41 -17.35 6.16
C GLY A 30 4.88 -17.38 6.22
N ILE A 31 4.21 -16.27 5.87
CA ILE A 31 2.75 -16.14 5.87
C ILE A 31 2.22 -16.40 4.46
N SER A 32 1.40 -17.45 4.31
CA SER A 32 0.91 -17.91 2.99
C SER A 32 -0.61 -17.89 2.85
N ASP A 33 -1.35 -17.62 3.91
CA ASP A 33 -2.81 -17.77 3.97
C ASP A 33 -3.59 -16.46 3.71
N ILE A 34 -2.91 -15.43 3.20
CA ILE A 34 -3.50 -14.13 2.84
C ILE A 34 -3.70 -14.04 1.32
N GLU A 35 -4.86 -13.53 0.90
CA GLU A 35 -5.19 -13.21 -0.48
C GLU A 35 -5.12 -11.70 -0.69
N ILE A 36 -4.19 -11.23 -1.53
CA ILE A 36 -4.02 -9.80 -1.78
C ILE A 36 -4.84 -9.40 -3.01
N ARG A 37 -5.61 -8.31 -2.89
CA ARG A 37 -6.49 -7.81 -3.95
C ARG A 37 -6.23 -6.33 -4.23
N LYS A 38 -6.02 -6.01 -5.50
CA LYS A 38 -5.86 -4.62 -5.97
C LYS A 38 -7.21 -3.92 -6.05
N VAL A 39 -7.30 -2.76 -5.41
CA VAL A 39 -8.50 -1.91 -5.40
C VAL A 39 -8.27 -0.61 -6.20
N GLY A 40 -7.04 -0.23 -6.51
CA GLY A 40 -6.72 1.03 -7.18
C GLY A 40 -6.61 2.20 -6.19
N GLY A 41 -6.07 3.33 -6.66
CA GLY A 41 -5.91 4.54 -5.84
C GLY A 41 -7.22 5.22 -5.43
N LYS A 42 -7.13 6.39 -4.79
CA LYS A 42 -8.24 7.16 -4.17
C LYS A 42 -9.56 7.17 -4.97
N ASP A 43 -9.51 7.45 -6.27
CA ASP A 43 -10.72 7.57 -7.10
C ASP A 43 -11.35 6.22 -7.42
N GLN A 44 -10.55 5.15 -7.42
CA GLN A 44 -11.01 3.80 -7.71
C GLN A 44 -11.55 3.09 -6.46
N PHE A 45 -11.08 3.45 -5.25
CA PHE A 45 -11.59 2.89 -3.99
C PHE A 45 -13.11 2.95 -3.87
N LYS A 46 -13.72 4.06 -4.29
CA LYS A 46 -15.17 4.25 -4.19
C LYS A 46 -15.98 3.22 -4.98
N ASN A 47 -15.39 2.64 -6.03
CA ASN A 47 -16.07 1.71 -6.93
C ASN A 47 -15.56 0.27 -6.75
N LYS A 48 -14.25 0.10 -6.62
CA LYS A 48 -13.60 -1.22 -6.59
C LYS A 48 -13.60 -1.86 -5.21
N LEU A 49 -13.62 -1.09 -4.12
CA LEU A 49 -13.73 -1.66 -2.77
C LEU A 49 -15.13 -2.28 -2.55
N PRO A 50 -16.25 -1.62 -2.91
CA PRO A 50 -17.56 -2.26 -2.95
C PRO A 50 -17.58 -3.53 -3.79
N ALA A 51 -17.07 -3.46 -5.03
CA ALA A 51 -17.04 -4.62 -5.92
C ALA A 51 -16.24 -5.81 -5.35
N LEU A 52 -15.18 -5.54 -4.59
CA LEU A 52 -14.43 -6.57 -3.87
C LEU A 52 -15.25 -7.20 -2.74
N VAL A 53 -15.99 -6.39 -1.97
CA VAL A 53 -16.84 -6.88 -0.87
C VAL A 53 -18.07 -7.63 -1.38
N GLU A 54 -18.61 -7.23 -2.53
CA GLU A 54 -19.73 -7.88 -3.22
C GLU A 54 -19.30 -9.12 -4.02
N SER A 55 -17.99 -9.40 -4.08
CA SER A 55 -17.47 -10.56 -4.77
C SER A 55 -17.92 -11.86 -4.10
N SER A 56 -18.26 -12.86 -4.92
CA SER A 56 -18.65 -14.19 -4.45
C SER A 56 -17.60 -14.77 -3.50
N GLY A 57 -18.07 -15.33 -2.38
CA GLY A 57 -17.22 -15.90 -1.33
C GLY A 57 -16.74 -14.88 -0.30
N PHE A 58 -16.95 -13.56 -0.47
CA PHE A 58 -16.51 -12.59 0.54
C PHE A 58 -17.24 -12.81 1.87
N PHE A 59 -18.56 -12.66 1.90
CA PHE A 59 -19.34 -12.82 3.13
C PHE A 59 -19.44 -14.27 3.61
N ASP A 60 -19.23 -15.25 2.73
CA ASP A 60 -19.34 -16.67 3.08
C ASP A 60 -18.05 -17.25 3.70
N ASN A 61 -16.88 -16.67 3.41
CA ASN A 61 -15.58 -17.26 3.74
C ASN A 61 -14.61 -16.33 4.48
N VAL A 62 -14.71 -15.01 4.29
CA VAL A 62 -13.71 -14.07 4.84
C VAL A 62 -13.93 -13.88 6.34
N GLU A 63 -12.91 -14.23 7.13
CA GLU A 63 -12.87 -14.03 8.58
C GLU A 63 -12.07 -12.78 8.96
N VAL A 64 -11.04 -12.45 8.17
CA VAL A 64 -10.19 -11.27 8.38
C VAL A 64 -10.08 -10.48 7.09
N PHE A 65 -10.42 -9.21 7.16
CA PHE A 65 -10.28 -8.28 6.04
C PHE A 65 -9.45 -7.07 6.47
N ALA A 66 -8.40 -6.74 5.72
CA ALA A 66 -7.62 -5.54 5.94
C ALA A 66 -7.59 -4.69 4.67
N VAL A 67 -7.66 -3.37 4.85
CA VAL A 67 -7.45 -2.40 3.77
C VAL A 67 -6.20 -1.60 4.09
N ILE A 68 -5.24 -1.57 3.16
CA ILE A 68 -4.06 -0.72 3.20
C ILE A 68 -4.19 0.35 2.12
N ARG A 69 -3.91 1.60 2.51
CA ARG A 69 -4.00 2.77 1.64
C ARG A 69 -2.92 3.79 2.00
N ASP A 70 -2.40 4.53 1.03
CA ASP A 70 -1.46 5.62 1.31
C ASP A 70 -2.17 6.83 1.94
N ALA A 71 -1.50 7.49 2.89
CA ALA A 71 -1.93 8.78 3.42
C ALA A 71 -1.93 9.86 2.34
N ASN A 72 -1.01 9.76 1.37
CA ASN A 72 -0.70 10.84 0.45
C ASN A 72 -0.39 12.12 1.25
N ALA A 73 -1.27 13.12 1.24
CA ALA A 73 -1.10 14.36 2.00
C ALA A 73 -1.91 14.42 3.32
N ASP A 74 -2.86 13.50 3.54
CA ASP A 74 -3.71 13.52 4.74
C ASP A 74 -4.21 12.12 5.10
N ALA A 75 -3.58 11.53 6.11
CA ALA A 75 -3.91 10.22 6.63
C ALA A 75 -5.33 10.17 7.23
N ASN A 76 -5.79 11.24 7.89
CA ASN A 76 -7.13 11.28 8.49
C ASN A 76 -8.21 11.28 7.40
N ALA A 77 -8.02 12.08 6.34
CA ALA A 77 -8.93 12.07 5.20
C ALA A 77 -8.92 10.71 4.47
N ALA A 78 -7.74 10.08 4.32
CA ALA A 78 -7.62 8.75 3.74
C ALA A 78 -8.36 7.68 4.57
N PHE A 79 -8.16 7.68 5.89
CA PHE A 79 -8.84 6.79 6.83
C PHE A 79 -10.35 7.00 6.82
N ALA A 80 -10.82 8.25 6.95
CA ALA A 80 -12.24 8.59 6.92
C ALA A 80 -12.89 8.15 5.60
N SER A 81 -12.20 8.34 4.48
CA SER A 81 -12.65 7.90 3.16
C SER A 81 -12.85 6.38 3.08
N VAL A 82 -11.91 5.58 3.56
CA VAL A 82 -12.05 4.10 3.58
C VAL A 82 -13.14 3.67 4.55
N LYS A 83 -13.15 4.23 5.76
CA LYS A 83 -14.14 3.94 6.80
C LYS A 83 -15.57 4.20 6.33
N ASN A 84 -15.80 5.31 5.63
CA ASN A 84 -17.11 5.68 5.11
C ASN A 84 -17.60 4.71 4.02
N ILE A 85 -16.71 4.19 3.17
CA ILE A 85 -17.06 3.17 2.18
C ILE A 85 -17.46 1.88 2.90
N LEU A 86 -16.63 1.40 3.82
CA LEU A 86 -16.87 0.14 4.55
C LEU A 86 -18.17 0.19 5.37
N LYS A 87 -18.48 1.32 6.01
CA LYS A 87 -19.75 1.51 6.72
C LYS A 87 -20.97 1.42 5.80
N LYS A 88 -20.90 1.97 4.58
CA LYS A 88 -21.99 1.88 3.59
C LYS A 88 -22.24 0.45 3.12
N LEU A 89 -21.23 -0.41 3.24
CA LEU A 89 -21.31 -1.84 2.93
C LEU A 89 -21.72 -2.68 4.15
N ASN A 90 -22.24 -2.05 5.22
CA ASN A 90 -22.64 -2.68 6.47
C ASN A 90 -21.51 -3.44 7.20
N LEU A 91 -20.25 -3.07 6.94
CA LEU A 91 -19.10 -3.56 7.71
C LEU A 91 -18.81 -2.65 8.91
N ASN A 92 -18.11 -3.20 9.90
CA ASN A 92 -17.77 -2.52 11.15
C ASN A 92 -16.27 -2.15 11.20
N PRO A 93 -15.82 -1.09 10.50
CA PRO A 93 -14.41 -0.69 10.52
C PRO A 93 -13.99 -0.15 11.89
N PRO A 94 -12.68 -0.17 12.19
CA PRO A 94 -12.15 0.35 13.45
C PRO A 94 -12.45 1.83 13.65
N THR A 95 -12.54 2.25 14.91
CA THR A 95 -12.71 3.66 15.26
C THR A 95 -11.41 4.44 15.07
N GLN A 96 -10.28 3.78 15.26
CA GLN A 96 -8.92 4.30 15.11
C GLN A 96 -8.20 3.71 13.90
N MET A 97 -7.38 4.53 13.26
CA MET A 97 -6.48 4.13 12.18
C MET A 97 -5.45 3.11 12.67
N ASN A 98 -4.99 2.21 11.79
CA ASN A 98 -3.94 1.22 12.07
C ASN A 98 -4.30 0.23 13.18
N LYS A 99 -5.60 -0.08 13.30
CA LYS A 99 -6.14 -1.04 14.26
C LYS A 99 -7.11 -2.00 13.57
N PHE A 100 -7.41 -3.10 14.25
CA PHE A 100 -8.50 -3.99 13.91
C PHE A 100 -9.72 -3.71 14.80
N ALA A 101 -10.91 -3.84 14.23
CA ALA A 101 -12.16 -4.06 14.96
C ALA A 101 -12.58 -5.52 14.85
N ASN A 102 -13.29 -6.02 15.86
CA ASN A 102 -13.71 -7.41 15.94
C ASN A 102 -15.23 -7.54 16.19
N ASN A 103 -16.02 -7.01 15.26
CA ASN A 103 -17.49 -7.01 15.32
C ASN A 103 -18.03 -7.63 14.02
N GLY A 104 -18.01 -8.96 13.93
CA GLY A 104 -18.24 -9.71 12.68
C GLY A 104 -16.93 -10.09 12.01
N ILE A 105 -16.77 -9.81 10.72
CA ILE A 105 -15.47 -9.95 10.03
C ILE A 105 -14.45 -9.07 10.75
N LYS A 106 -13.31 -9.64 11.14
CA LYS A 106 -12.22 -8.89 11.78
C LYS A 106 -11.64 -7.91 10.76
N LEU A 107 -11.96 -6.62 10.92
CA LEU A 107 -11.72 -5.59 9.93
C LEU A 107 -10.62 -4.63 10.36
N GLY A 108 -9.57 -4.52 9.57
CA GLY A 108 -8.48 -3.57 9.76
C GLY A 108 -8.45 -2.50 8.69
N VAL A 109 -8.12 -1.27 9.07
CA VAL A 109 -7.84 -0.19 8.12
C VAL A 109 -6.52 0.45 8.50
N PHE A 110 -5.56 0.33 7.60
CA PHE A 110 -4.18 0.76 7.80
C PHE A 110 -3.83 1.82 6.76
N ILE A 111 -3.31 2.94 7.23
CA ILE A 111 -2.87 4.03 6.37
C ILE A 111 -1.35 4.11 6.43
N MET A 112 -0.71 3.91 5.28
CA MET A 112 0.74 3.98 5.12
C MET A 112 1.22 5.44 5.09
N PRO A 113 2.47 5.71 5.51
CA PRO A 113 3.48 4.76 5.99
C PRO A 113 3.30 4.33 7.48
N GLY A 114 2.27 4.85 8.16
CA GLY A 114 2.02 4.59 9.58
C GLY A 114 2.76 5.55 10.50
N ASN A 115 2.18 5.87 11.67
CA ASN A 115 2.69 6.84 12.65
C ASN A 115 3.00 8.27 12.13
N SER A 116 2.67 8.60 10.88
CA SER A 116 2.77 9.93 10.25
C SER A 116 1.41 10.41 9.73
N ALA A 117 1.28 11.72 9.55
CA ALA A 117 0.09 12.35 8.96
C ALA A 117 0.05 12.25 7.41
N GLU A 118 1.18 11.95 6.76
CA GLU A 118 1.35 11.96 5.30
C GLU A 118 2.44 10.96 4.83
N GLY A 119 2.44 10.65 3.53
CA GLY A 119 3.40 9.76 2.86
C GLY A 119 2.77 8.60 2.08
N MET A 120 3.65 7.80 1.46
CA MET A 120 3.34 6.60 0.65
C MET A 120 4.28 5.44 1.00
N LEU A 121 4.10 4.29 0.34
CA LEU A 121 5.02 3.15 0.43
C LEU A 121 6.47 3.52 0.13
N GLU A 122 6.71 4.42 -0.83
CA GLU A 122 8.08 4.84 -1.17
C GLU A 122 8.81 5.51 -0.01
N ASP A 123 8.12 6.33 0.78
CA ASP A 123 8.70 6.98 1.95
C ASP A 123 9.11 5.95 3.00
N LEU A 124 8.27 4.93 3.21
CA LEU A 124 8.57 3.84 4.14
C LEU A 124 9.86 3.10 3.74
N CYS A 125 9.97 2.72 2.48
CA CYS A 125 11.15 2.01 1.97
C CYS A 125 12.40 2.90 1.96
N LEU A 126 12.29 4.17 1.56
CA LEU A 126 13.42 5.11 1.57
C LEU A 126 13.99 5.30 2.99
N ASN A 127 13.14 5.30 4.02
CA ASN A 127 13.60 5.36 5.41
C ASN A 127 14.49 4.17 5.79
N THR A 128 14.26 2.99 5.21
CA THR A 128 15.08 1.80 5.51
C THR A 128 16.50 1.89 4.93
N VAL A 129 16.67 2.66 3.85
CA VAL A 129 17.94 2.80 3.13
C VAL A 129 18.57 4.17 3.30
N GLN A 130 18.06 5.02 4.20
CA GLN A 130 18.49 6.42 4.35
C GLN A 130 20.01 6.57 4.62
N GLN A 131 20.64 5.57 5.26
CA GLN A 131 22.08 5.54 5.56
C GLN A 131 22.90 4.75 4.53
N HIS A 132 22.28 4.25 3.46
CA HIS A 132 22.99 3.51 2.43
C HIS A 132 23.94 4.45 1.66
N PRO A 133 25.22 4.09 1.40
CA PRO A 133 26.21 5.00 0.80
C PRO A 133 25.78 5.65 -0.54
N LYS A 134 24.99 4.90 -1.33
CA LYS A 134 24.42 5.41 -2.60
C LYS A 134 23.43 6.56 -2.43
N MET A 135 22.87 6.76 -1.24
CA MET A 135 21.91 7.84 -0.97
C MET A 135 22.51 9.23 -1.15
N THR A 136 23.82 9.40 -0.95
CA THR A 136 24.51 10.66 -1.24
C THR A 136 24.32 11.04 -2.71
N CYS A 137 24.62 10.13 -3.64
CA CYS A 137 24.44 10.38 -5.07
C CYS A 137 22.97 10.58 -5.45
N VAL A 138 22.05 9.83 -4.83
CA VAL A 138 20.61 9.99 -5.05
C VAL A 138 20.14 11.37 -4.62
N ASN A 139 20.57 11.86 -3.46
CA ASN A 139 20.18 13.17 -2.96
C ASN A 139 20.71 14.28 -3.87
N GLU A 140 21.98 14.23 -4.27
CA GLU A 140 22.58 15.20 -5.19
C GLU A 140 21.87 15.24 -6.55
N PHE A 141 21.52 14.07 -7.11
CA PHE A 141 20.76 13.97 -8.35
C PHE A 141 19.37 14.61 -8.22
N ILE A 142 18.65 14.31 -7.14
CA ILE A 142 17.32 14.87 -6.87
C ILE A 142 17.40 16.39 -6.68
N GLU A 143 18.37 16.89 -5.92
CA GLU A 143 18.59 18.32 -5.75
C GLU A 143 18.90 19.04 -7.07
N CYS A 144 19.62 18.38 -7.98
CA CYS A 144 19.90 18.90 -9.31
C CYS A 144 18.62 18.98 -10.16
N ILE A 145 17.87 17.88 -10.25
CA ILE A 145 16.68 17.79 -11.11
C ILE A 145 15.56 18.73 -10.63
N PHE A 146 15.38 18.90 -9.32
CA PHE A 146 14.32 19.75 -8.78
C PHE A 146 14.53 21.27 -8.99
N LYS A 147 15.69 21.68 -9.52
CA LYS A 147 15.97 23.07 -9.93
C LYS A 147 15.62 23.36 -11.39
N LEU A 148 15.26 22.34 -12.16
CA LEU A 148 14.88 22.47 -13.56
C LEU A 148 13.41 22.91 -13.70
N GLU A 149 13.01 23.34 -14.90
CA GLU A 149 11.67 23.88 -15.17
C GLU A 149 10.55 22.83 -15.06
N ASP A 150 10.86 21.55 -15.35
CA ASP A 150 9.90 20.44 -15.29
C ASP A 150 10.41 19.29 -14.40
N PRO A 151 10.42 19.47 -13.07
CA PRO A 151 10.89 18.44 -12.16
C PRO A 151 9.83 17.34 -11.95
N PRO A 152 10.23 16.15 -11.45
CA PRO A 152 9.28 15.11 -11.09
C PRO A 152 8.20 15.60 -10.12
N LYS A 153 6.94 15.33 -10.45
CA LYS A 153 5.79 15.76 -9.64
C LYS A 153 5.71 15.10 -8.26
N ASN A 154 6.37 13.96 -8.08
CA ASN A 154 6.35 13.17 -6.84
C ASN A 154 7.77 12.86 -6.41
N LEU A 155 8.22 13.57 -5.37
CA LEU A 155 9.58 13.48 -4.83
C LEU A 155 9.91 12.08 -4.31
N ALA A 156 9.02 11.46 -3.52
CA ALA A 156 9.26 10.15 -2.95
C ALA A 156 9.43 9.08 -4.03
N LYS A 157 8.57 9.09 -5.07
CA LYS A 157 8.69 8.17 -6.21
C LYS A 157 9.96 8.40 -7.02
N ALA A 158 10.31 9.67 -7.30
CA ALA A 158 11.53 9.99 -8.03
C ALA A 158 12.79 9.53 -7.26
N LYS A 159 12.81 9.78 -5.95
CA LYS A 159 13.92 9.41 -5.06
C LYS A 159 14.05 7.90 -4.92
N ALA A 160 12.94 7.18 -4.72
CA ALA A 160 12.93 5.71 -4.67
C ALA A 160 13.45 5.11 -5.99
N GLN A 161 12.98 5.59 -7.14
CA GLN A 161 13.45 5.10 -8.45
C GLN A 161 14.93 5.42 -8.69
N SER A 162 15.41 6.59 -8.25
CA SER A 162 16.82 6.97 -8.34
C SER A 162 17.71 6.07 -7.47
N PHE A 163 17.22 5.64 -6.30
CA PHE A 163 17.92 4.65 -5.50
C PHE A 163 17.93 3.27 -6.17
N LEU A 164 16.77 2.84 -6.71
CA LEU A 164 16.62 1.56 -7.40
C LEU A 164 17.35 1.48 -8.76
N SER A 165 17.75 2.61 -9.35
CA SER A 165 18.63 2.61 -10.51
C SER A 165 20.11 2.45 -10.14
N ALA A 166 20.48 2.78 -8.89
CA ALA A 166 21.85 2.69 -8.38
C ALA A 166 22.20 1.29 -7.84
N ILE A 167 21.24 0.38 -7.70
CA ILE A 167 21.45 -1.00 -7.24
C ILE A 167 21.85 -1.95 -8.38
N PRO A 168 22.55 -3.08 -8.09
CA PRO A 168 23.19 -3.88 -9.13
C PRO A 168 22.25 -4.49 -10.18
N ILE A 169 21.03 -4.87 -9.81
CA ILE A 169 20.03 -5.37 -10.76
C ILE A 169 18.85 -4.40 -10.77
N ILE A 170 18.60 -3.83 -11.94
CA ILE A 170 17.58 -2.80 -12.13
C ILE A 170 16.21 -3.29 -11.62
N ALA A 171 15.60 -2.49 -10.75
CA ALA A 171 14.19 -2.61 -10.37
C ALA A 171 13.48 -1.33 -10.82
N ASN A 172 12.47 -1.45 -11.67
CA ASN A 172 11.73 -0.33 -12.25
C ASN A 172 10.54 0.13 -11.37
N SER A 173 10.35 -0.49 -10.21
CA SER A 173 9.32 -0.16 -9.25
C SER A 173 9.70 -0.69 -7.87
N ILE A 174 9.13 -0.11 -6.82
CA ILE A 174 9.48 -0.51 -5.46
C ILE A 174 8.99 -1.91 -5.11
N GLY A 175 7.84 -2.31 -5.67
CA GLY A 175 7.35 -3.67 -5.56
C GLY A 175 8.28 -4.68 -6.25
N ILE A 176 8.86 -4.34 -7.40
CA ILE A 176 9.91 -5.16 -8.04
C ILE A 176 11.20 -5.14 -7.21
N GLY A 177 11.53 -4.02 -6.58
CA GLY A 177 12.64 -3.92 -5.64
C GLY A 177 12.50 -4.92 -4.49
N ALA A 178 11.33 -4.95 -3.85
CA ALA A 178 11.01 -5.89 -2.77
C ALA A 178 11.13 -7.35 -3.21
N LYS A 179 10.67 -7.69 -4.42
CA LYS A 179 10.82 -9.05 -4.99
C LYS A 179 12.28 -9.46 -5.19
N LYS A 180 13.18 -8.49 -5.36
CA LYS A 180 14.61 -8.71 -5.53
C LYS A 180 15.40 -8.61 -4.22
N GLY A 181 14.73 -8.34 -3.10
CA GLY A 181 15.35 -8.24 -1.78
C GLY A 181 16.14 -6.94 -1.54
N TYR A 182 15.70 -5.85 -2.16
CA TYR A 182 16.27 -4.51 -2.01
C TYR A 182 15.54 -3.66 -0.98
#